data_AF-A0A258N1G4-F1
#
_entry.id   AF-A0A258N1G4-F1
#
_cell.length_a   1.000
_cell.length_b   1.000
_cell.length_c   1.000
_cell.angle_alpha   90.00
_cell.angle_beta   90.00
_cell.angle_gamma   90.00
#
_symmetry.space_group_name_H-M   'P 1'
#
loop_
_entity.id
_entity.type
_entity.pdbx_description
1 polymer ?
#
loop_
_entity_poly.entity_id
_entity_poly.type
_entity_poly.pdbx_seq_one_letter_code
_entity_poly.pdbx_strand_id
1 'polypeptide(L)' 'RTIDNFILNFRKYFEEDSRNPKHFHSVRGVGYKYTV' A
#
# COMPACT_ATOMS: atom_id res chain seq x y z
N ARG A 1 0.98 -5.38 11.53
CA ARG A 1 -0.41 -5.86 11.41
C ARG A 1 -1.42 -4.73 11.26
N THR A 2 -1.50 -3.75 12.18
CA THR A 2 -2.46 -2.65 12.07
C THR A 2 -2.22 -1.78 10.83
N ILE A 3 -0.96 -1.40 10.59
CA ILE A 3 -0.56 -0.63 9.40
C ILE A 3 -0.85 -1.44 8.13
N ASP A 4 -0.58 -2.75 8.13
CA ASP A 4 -0.83 -3.60 6.97
C ASP A 4 -2.32 -3.63 6.59
N ASN A 5 -3.20 -3.78 7.59
CA ASN A 5 -4.65 -3.76 7.38
C ASN A 5 -5.14 -2.37 6.92
N PHE A 6 -4.57 -1.30 7.46
CA PHE A 6 -4.87 0.06 7.04
C PHE A 6 -4.48 0.27 5.57
N ILE A 7 -3.23 -0.04 5.19
CA ILE A 7 -2.75 0.13 3.81
C ILE A 7 -3.53 -0.75 2.83
N LEU A 8 -3.90 -1.97 3.20
CA LEU A 8 -4.72 -2.85 2.36
C LEU A 8 -6.07 -2.20 2.01
N ASN A 9 -6.77 -1.62 2.99
CA ASN A 9 -8.04 -0.93 2.72
C ASN A 9 -7.81 0.40 2.03
N PHE A 10 -6.78 1.15 2.41
CA PHE A 10 -6.45 2.43 1.80
C PHE A 10 -6.15 2.31 0.30
N ARG A 11 -5.40 1.28 -0.12
CA ARG A 11 -5.12 1.01 -1.54
C ARG A 11 -6.40 0.80 -2.37
N LYS A 12 -7.46 0.22 -1.80
CA LYS A 12 -8.73 0.03 -2.52
C LYS A 12 -9.43 1.35 -2.87
N TYR A 13 -9.20 2.39 -2.08
CA TYR A 13 -9.82 3.70 -2.25
C TYR A 13 -8.92 4.68 -3.01
N PHE A 14 -7.61 4.59 -2.81
CA PHE A 14 -6.65 5.55 -3.36
C PHE A 14 -6.05 5.10 -4.70
N GLU A 15 -5.76 3.82 -4.87
CA GLU A 15 -5.16 3.31 -6.11
C GLU A 15 -6.26 3.02 -7.12
N GLU A 16 -6.02 3.39 -8.38
CA GLU A 16 -6.91 3.06 -9.50
C GLU A 16 -7.03 1.53 -9.68
N ASP A 17 -5.92 0.82 -9.53
CA ASP A 17 -5.88 -0.65 -9.45
C ASP A 17 -5.13 -1.10 -8.19
N SER A 18 -5.87 -1.60 -7.20
CA SER A 18 -5.31 -2.11 -5.94
C SER A 18 -4.40 -3.33 -6.13
N ARG A 19 -4.47 -4.07 -7.24
CA ARG A 19 -3.59 -5.23 -7.51
C ARG A 19 -2.23 -4.80 -8.04
N ASN A 20 -2.16 -3.63 -8.66
CA ASN A 20 -0.94 -3.03 -9.19
C ASN A 20 -0.73 -1.63 -8.57
N PRO A 21 -0.48 -1.54 -7.25
CA PRO A 21 -0.38 -0.26 -6.56
C PRO A 21 0.84 0.53 -7.07
N LYS A 22 0.60 1.76 -7.53
CA LYS A 22 1.65 2.65 -8.07
C LYS A 22 2.33 3.46 -6.98
N HIS A 23 1.58 3.80 -5.93
CA HIS A 23 2.05 4.74 -4.92
C HIS A 23 2.53 4.04 -3.66
N PHE A 24 1.84 3.01 -3.21
CA PHE A 24 2.20 2.32 -1.98
C PHE A 24 2.86 0.99 -2.29
N HIS A 25 4.16 0.86 -2.06
CA HIS A 25 4.89 -0.40 -2.22
C HIS A 25 5.26 -1.03 -0.88
N SER A 26 5.05 -2.34 -0.78
CA SER A 26 5.41 -3.12 0.40
C SER A 26 6.88 -3.54 0.34
N VAL A 27 7.68 -3.10 1.31
CA VAL A 27 9.10 -3.41 1.45
C VAL A 27 9.26 -4.40 2.61
N ARG A 28 9.67 -5.63 2.31
CA ARG A 28 9.84 -6.67 3.33
C ARG A 28 10.88 -6.25 4.37
N GLY A 29 10.53 -6.41 5.64
CA GLY A 29 11.41 -6.07 6.78
C GLY A 29 11.46 -4.58 7.14
N VAL A 30 10.84 -3.71 6.35
CA VAL A 30 10.85 -2.25 6.58
C VAL A 30 9.44 -1.69 6.74
N GLY A 31 8.50 -2.10 5.89
CA GLY A 31 7.12 -1.59 5.92
C GLY A 31 6.65 -1.13 4.54
N TYR A 32 6.26 0.13 4.41
CA TYR A 32 5.69 0.69 3.19
C TYR A 32 6.48 1.90 2.72
N LYS A 33 6.68 1.98 1.40
CA LYS A 33 7.28 3.13 0.73
C LYS A 33 6.21 3.81 -0.11
N TYR A 34 6.11 5.13 0.02
CA TYR A 34 5.36 5.97 -0.89
C TYR A 34 6.24 6.39 -2.06
N THR A 35 5.72 6.29 -3.27
CA THR A 35 6.33 6.78 -4.51
C THR A 35 5.31 7.57 -5.31
N VAL A 36 5.79 8.63 -5.95
CA VAL A 36 5.02 9.51 -6.85
C VAL A 36 4.98 8.95 -8.26
#